data_AF-K8EMB9-F1
#
_entry.id   AF-K8EMB9-F1
#
_cell.length_a   1.000
_cell.length_b   1.000
_cell.length_c   1.000
_cell.angle_alpha   90.00
_cell.angle_beta   90.00
_cell.angle_gamma   90.00
#
_symmetry.space_group_name_H-M   'P 1'
#
loop_
_entity.id
_entity.type
_entity.pdbx_description
1 polymer ?
#
loop_
_entity_poly.entity_id
_entity_poly.type
_entity_poly.pdbx_seq_one_letter_code
_entity_poly.pdbx_strand_id
1 'polypeptide(L)'
;MDAETFNQLVSLGTWDKIVPECKRLALIGKITNGVLGQAYVVLTACKNQGEDENVLKTLENIIQLLTQTLLQLEADSPSKRALDEMMTLNPDETFDGKAACREITERLDASVDDVVLELQKFLKNCELQDAAFERDLALATETDNREEFDRLTGLVAAKLEAKRRTLAILGYLEIS
;
A
#
# COMPACT_ATOMS: atom_id res chain seq x y z
N MET A 1 -14.08 13.19 -15.62
CA MET A 1 -12.77 13.47 -15.00
C MET A 1 -11.77 12.36 -15.30
N ASP A 2 -12.01 11.11 -14.91
CA ASP A 2 -11.04 10.02 -15.15
C ASP A 2 -10.74 9.76 -16.64
N ALA A 3 -11.78 9.76 -17.48
CA ALA A 3 -11.61 9.63 -18.93
C ALA A 3 -10.91 10.81 -19.58
N GLU A 4 -11.08 12.01 -19.04
CA GLU A 4 -10.38 13.21 -19.50
C GLU A 4 -8.89 13.13 -19.17
N THR A 5 -8.55 12.73 -17.94
CA THR A 5 -7.16 12.49 -17.52
C THR A 5 -6.49 11.41 -18.36
N PHE A 6 -7.19 10.31 -18.63
CA PHE A 6 -6.66 9.25 -19.49
C PHE A 6 -6.44 9.73 -20.93
N ASN A 7 -7.42 10.41 -21.52
CA ASN A 7 -7.31 10.95 -22.88
C ASN A 7 -6.21 12.00 -22.99
N GLN A 8 -6.01 12.82 -21.95
CA GLN A 8 -4.90 13.76 -21.88
C GLN A 8 -3.56 13.03 -21.98
N LEU A 9 -3.37 11.95 -21.22
CA LEU A 9 -2.14 11.15 -21.29
C LEU A 9 -1.91 10.57 -22.69
N VAL A 10 -2.92 9.94 -23.28
CA VAL A 10 -2.80 9.33 -24.62
C VAL A 10 -2.51 10.40 -25.69
N SER A 11 -3.08 11.60 -25.56
CA SER A 11 -2.92 12.69 -26.53
C SER A 11 -1.49 13.23 -26.64
N LEU A 12 -0.61 12.95 -25.66
CA LEU A 12 0.80 13.34 -25.69
C LEU A 12 1.60 12.59 -26.76
N GLY A 13 1.11 11.43 -27.22
CA GLY A 13 1.57 10.68 -28.40
C GLY A 13 3.00 10.11 -28.33
N THR A 14 3.78 10.43 -27.30
CA THR A 14 5.21 10.11 -27.20
C THR A 14 5.59 9.75 -25.76
N TRP A 15 6.36 8.68 -25.60
CA TRP A 15 6.63 8.09 -24.28
C TRP A 15 7.41 9.01 -23.35
N ASP A 16 8.32 9.81 -23.91
CA ASP A 16 9.11 10.83 -23.21
C ASP A 16 8.24 11.95 -22.60
N LYS A 17 7.01 12.13 -23.09
CA LYS A 17 6.03 13.08 -22.52
C LYS A 17 5.01 12.39 -21.61
N ILE A 18 4.58 11.18 -21.97
CA ILE A 18 3.58 10.42 -21.21
C ILE A 18 4.08 10.12 -19.79
N VAL A 19 5.30 9.61 -19.65
CA VAL A 19 5.85 9.23 -18.34
C VAL A 19 5.96 10.39 -17.36
N PRO A 20 6.60 11.53 -17.69
CA PRO A 20 6.69 12.65 -16.76
C PRO A 20 5.32 13.28 -16.47
N GLU A 21 4.42 13.36 -17.43
CA GLU A 21 3.07 13.90 -17.19
C GLU A 21 2.24 12.96 -16.29
N CYS A 22 2.35 11.64 -16.47
CA CYS A 22 1.72 10.66 -15.58
C CYS A 22 2.18 10.85 -14.13
N LYS A 23 3.49 11.02 -13.91
CA LYS A 23 4.04 11.31 -12.57
C LYS A 23 3.55 12.65 -12.02
N ARG A 24 3.50 13.69 -12.84
CA ARG A 24 3.00 15.02 -12.43
C ARG A 24 1.52 14.96 -12.04
N LEU A 25 0.69 14.29 -12.85
CA LEU A 25 -0.73 14.10 -12.57
C LEU A 25 -0.95 13.25 -11.30
N ALA A 26 -0.09 12.27 -11.05
CA ALA A 26 -0.09 11.47 -9.84
C ALA A 26 0.17 12.32 -8.60
N LEU A 27 1.19 13.20 -8.64
CA LEU A 27 1.51 14.11 -7.53
C LEU A 27 0.37 15.07 -7.18
N ILE A 28 -0.48 15.44 -8.13
CA ILE A 28 -1.64 16.31 -7.90
C ILE A 28 -2.95 15.53 -7.71
N GLY A 29 -2.87 14.23 -7.46
CA GLY A 29 -4.02 13.38 -7.13
C GLY A 29 -4.96 13.07 -8.31
N LYS A 30 -4.54 13.29 -9.56
CA LYS A 30 -5.36 13.03 -10.75
C LYS A 30 -5.23 11.61 -11.30
N ILE A 31 -4.17 10.87 -10.93
CA ILE A 31 -4.03 9.44 -11.27
C ILE A 31 -4.72 8.62 -10.19
N THR A 32 -5.85 8.02 -10.53
CA THR A 32 -6.71 7.24 -9.62
C THR A 32 -6.96 5.84 -10.19
N ASN A 33 -7.53 4.95 -9.37
CA ASN A 33 -8.05 3.67 -9.85
C ASN A 33 -9.11 3.83 -10.95
N GLY A 34 -9.84 4.96 -10.99
CA GLY A 34 -10.79 5.29 -12.06
C GLY A 34 -10.11 5.53 -13.40
N VAL A 35 -8.97 6.23 -13.42
CA VAL A 35 -8.16 6.45 -14.63
C VAL A 35 -7.61 5.12 -15.16
N LEU A 36 -7.14 4.25 -14.27
CA LEU A 36 -6.70 2.90 -14.64
C LEU A 36 -7.86 2.06 -15.21
N GLY A 37 -9.04 2.11 -14.58
CA GLY A 37 -10.24 1.44 -15.08
C GLY A 37 -10.62 1.89 -16.48
N GLN A 38 -10.57 3.20 -16.76
CA GLN A 38 -10.82 3.73 -18.09
C GLN A 38 -9.84 3.19 -19.14
N ALA A 39 -8.55 3.08 -18.79
CA ALA A 39 -7.54 2.53 -19.68
C ALA A 39 -7.87 1.09 -20.11
N TYR A 40 -8.35 0.25 -19.19
CA TYR A 40 -8.82 -1.11 -19.49
C TYR A 40 -10.08 -1.14 -20.35
N VAL A 41 -11.02 -0.21 -20.14
CA VAL A 41 -12.22 -0.07 -21.00
C VAL A 41 -11.82 0.22 -22.44
N VAL A 42 -10.88 1.16 -22.64
CA VAL A 42 -10.37 1.51 -23.97
C VAL A 42 -9.62 0.35 -24.60
N LEU A 43 -8.74 -0.33 -23.86
CA LEU A 43 -8.04 -1.53 -24.36
C LEU A 43 -9.04 -2.62 -24.82
N THR A 44 -10.08 -2.85 -24.04
CA THR A 44 -11.12 -3.85 -24.37
C THR A 44 -11.87 -3.45 -25.65
N ALA A 45 -12.22 -2.17 -25.80
CA ALA A 45 -12.85 -1.66 -27.00
C ALA A 45 -11.95 -1.82 -28.25
N CYS A 46 -10.67 -1.47 -28.16
CA CYS A 46 -9.71 -1.65 -29.25
C CYS A 46 -9.53 -3.12 -29.63
N LYS A 47 -9.47 -4.03 -28.65
CA LYS A 47 -9.42 -5.48 -28.91
C LYS A 47 -10.66 -5.97 -29.66
N ASN A 48 -11.85 -5.53 -29.25
CA ASN A 48 -13.11 -5.91 -29.90
C ASN A 48 -13.27 -5.34 -31.31
N GLN A 49 -12.63 -4.20 -31.60
CA GLN A 49 -12.65 -3.56 -32.93
C GLN A 49 -11.58 -4.11 -33.88
N GLY A 50 -10.65 -4.95 -33.38
CA GLY A 50 -9.57 -5.51 -34.19
C GLY A 50 -8.50 -4.47 -34.55
N GLU A 51 -8.25 -3.51 -33.64
CA GLU A 51 -7.20 -2.50 -33.81
C GLU A 51 -5.80 -3.11 -33.92
N ASP A 52 -4.88 -2.35 -34.51
CA ASP A 52 -3.50 -2.77 -34.76
C ASP A 52 -2.78 -3.22 -33.47
N GLU A 53 -1.98 -4.27 -33.58
CA GLU A 53 -1.29 -4.87 -32.43
C GLU A 53 -0.31 -3.90 -31.76
N ASN A 54 0.28 -2.96 -32.49
CA ASN A 54 1.13 -1.92 -31.91
C ASN A 54 0.31 -0.91 -31.07
N VAL A 55 -0.93 -0.64 -31.47
CA VAL A 55 -1.86 0.21 -30.70
C VAL A 55 -2.22 -0.49 -29.39
N LEU A 56 -2.58 -1.78 -29.45
CA LEU A 56 -2.89 -2.58 -28.27
C LEU A 56 -1.69 -2.64 -27.30
N LYS A 57 -0.49 -2.90 -27.82
CA LYS A 57 0.74 -2.95 -27.02
C LYS A 57 1.08 -1.60 -26.39
N THR A 58 0.80 -0.49 -27.08
CA THR A 58 1.00 0.85 -26.53
C THR A 58 0.03 1.11 -25.37
N LEU A 59 -1.24 0.73 -25.51
CA LEU A 59 -2.22 0.85 -24.43
C LEU A 59 -1.87 -0.03 -23.22
N GLU A 60 -1.38 -1.25 -23.44
CA GLU A 60 -0.90 -2.15 -22.38
C GLU A 60 0.29 -1.54 -21.62
N ASN A 61 1.23 -0.90 -22.32
CA ASN A 61 2.33 -0.17 -21.67
C ASN A 61 1.84 1.02 -20.83
N ILE A 62 0.83 1.77 -21.30
CA ILE A 62 0.22 2.88 -20.53
C ILE A 62 -0.45 2.35 -19.27
N ILE A 63 -1.20 1.26 -19.39
CA ILE A 63 -1.82 0.57 -18.25
C ILE A 63 -0.75 0.17 -17.23
N GLN A 64 0.35 -0.44 -17.67
CA GLN A 64 1.44 -0.83 -16.79
C GLN A 64 2.05 0.38 -16.06
N LEU A 65 2.26 1.49 -16.77
CA LEU A 65 2.75 2.74 -16.16
C LEU A 65 1.77 3.27 -15.10
N LEU A 66 0.48 3.29 -15.39
CA LEU A 66 -0.56 3.73 -14.45
C LEU A 66 -0.59 2.83 -13.21
N THR A 67 -0.56 1.51 -13.40
CA THR A 67 -0.50 0.53 -12.31
C THR A 67 0.72 0.75 -11.42
N GLN A 68 1.91 0.87 -12.00
CA GLN A 68 3.14 1.11 -11.24
C GLN A 68 3.09 2.44 -10.48
N THR A 69 2.58 3.50 -11.12
CA THR A 69 2.44 4.81 -10.49
C THR A 69 1.49 4.77 -9.30
N LEU A 70 0.34 4.09 -9.44
CA LEU A 70 -0.61 3.92 -8.35
C LEU A 70 -0.03 3.10 -7.20
N LEU A 71 0.66 1.99 -7.50
CA LEU A 71 1.33 1.18 -6.48
C LEU A 71 2.39 1.98 -5.72
N GLN A 72 3.14 2.83 -6.42
CA GLN A 72 4.13 3.70 -5.79
C GLN A 72 3.49 4.79 -4.93
N LEU A 73 2.42 5.43 -5.40
CA LEU A 73 1.66 6.39 -4.61
C LEU A 73 1.07 5.76 -3.34
N GLU A 74 0.55 4.53 -3.47
CA GLU A 74 0.08 3.78 -2.32
C GLU A 74 1.21 3.44 -1.36
N ALA A 75 2.40 3.07 -1.86
CA ALA A 75 3.57 2.75 -1.04
C ALA A 75 4.14 3.97 -0.30
N ASP A 76 4.18 5.14 -0.96
CA ASP A 76 4.77 6.39 -0.44
C ASP A 76 3.75 7.34 0.22
N SER A 77 2.51 6.87 0.45
CA SER A 77 1.44 7.72 1.00
C SER A 77 1.82 8.29 2.37
N PRO A 78 1.41 9.53 2.70
CA PRO A 78 1.57 10.10 4.04
C PRO A 78 1.12 9.13 5.15
N SER A 79 0.02 8.42 4.93
CA SER A 79 -0.55 7.47 5.88
C SER A 79 0.31 6.22 6.09
N LYS A 80 0.96 5.70 5.05
CA LYS A 80 1.91 4.58 5.21
C LYS A 80 3.20 5.02 5.89
N ARG A 81 3.72 6.21 5.56
CA ARG A 81 4.88 6.80 6.26
C ARG A 81 4.57 7.05 7.75
N ALA A 82 3.36 7.54 8.04
CA ALA A 82 2.89 7.72 9.41
C ALA A 82 2.75 6.38 10.14
N LEU A 83 2.18 5.37 9.48
CA LEU A 83 2.11 4.00 10.01
C LEU A 83 3.51 3.45 10.34
N ASP A 84 4.45 3.52 9.40
CA ASP A 84 5.81 3.01 9.60
C ASP A 84 6.48 3.66 10.81
N GLU A 85 6.31 4.98 10.96
CA GLU A 85 6.86 5.71 12.10
C GLU A 85 6.14 5.37 13.41
N MET A 86 4.82 5.26 13.40
CA MET A 86 4.03 4.86 14.58
C MET A 86 4.39 3.45 15.05
N MET A 87 4.72 2.53 14.13
CA MET A 87 5.13 1.16 14.47
C MET A 87 6.48 1.11 15.19
N THR A 88 7.29 2.17 15.12
CA THR A 88 8.54 2.30 15.89
C THR A 88 8.31 2.75 17.33
N LEU A 89 7.13 3.32 17.64
CA LEU A 89 6.81 3.79 18.99
C LEU A 89 6.88 2.62 19.97
N ASN A 90 7.53 2.85 21.11
CA ASN A 90 7.56 1.88 22.19
C ASN A 90 6.47 2.24 23.20
N PRO A 91 5.39 1.45 23.32
CA PRO A 91 4.34 1.71 24.30
C PRO A 91 4.82 1.27 25.69
N ASP A 92 5.65 2.09 26.33
CA ASP A 92 6.00 1.98 27.75
C ASP A 92 5.03 2.83 28.60
N GLU A 93 4.92 2.54 29.90
CA GLU A 93 3.89 3.11 30.80
C GLU A 93 3.89 4.65 30.90
N THR A 94 4.98 5.33 30.54
CA THR A 94 5.09 6.80 30.55
C THR A 94 4.88 7.45 29.18
N PHE A 95 4.58 6.67 28.15
CA PHE A 95 4.46 7.13 26.78
C PHE A 95 3.06 7.67 26.49
N ASP A 96 2.95 8.97 26.18
CA ASP A 96 1.70 9.54 25.66
C ASP A 96 1.55 9.21 24.18
N GLY A 97 1.09 7.99 23.91
CA GLY A 97 0.91 7.49 22.55
C GLY A 97 -0.11 8.28 21.72
N LYS A 98 -1.04 8.98 22.35
CA LYS A 98 -2.00 9.84 21.64
C LYS A 98 -1.32 11.09 21.11
N ALA A 99 -0.57 11.78 21.96
CA ALA A 99 0.18 12.96 21.56
C ALA A 99 1.19 12.63 20.46
N ALA A 100 1.91 11.49 20.59
CA ALA A 100 2.86 11.04 19.59
C ALA A 100 2.20 10.69 18.24
N CYS A 101 1.07 9.95 18.26
CA CYS A 101 0.36 9.64 17.02
C CYS A 101 -0.15 10.91 16.33
N ARG A 102 -0.67 11.88 17.11
CA ARG A 102 -1.12 13.17 16.59
C ARG A 102 0.02 13.99 15.99
N GLU A 103 1.17 14.04 16.67
CA GLU A 103 2.35 14.74 16.15
C GLU A 103 2.81 14.14 14.81
N ILE A 104 2.82 12.80 14.70
CA ILE A 104 3.20 12.10 13.47
C ILE A 104 2.22 12.41 12.33
N THR A 105 0.90 12.36 12.57
CA THR A 105 -0.09 12.64 11.52
C THR A 105 -0.04 14.10 11.07
N GLU A 106 0.08 15.05 12.00
CA GLU A 106 0.19 16.48 11.70
C GLU A 106 1.48 16.79 10.93
N ARG A 107 2.62 16.24 11.35
CA ARG A 107 3.92 16.49 10.70
C ARG A 107 4.00 15.90 9.29
N LEU A 108 3.36 14.75 9.06
CA LEU A 108 3.39 14.06 7.77
C LEU A 108 2.23 14.45 6.85
N ASP A 109 1.31 15.32 7.30
CA ASP A 109 0.07 15.67 6.58
C ASP A 109 -0.74 14.42 6.23
N ALA A 110 -0.85 13.49 7.19
CA ALA A 110 -1.54 12.22 7.03
C ALA A 110 -2.96 12.30 7.60
N SER A 111 -3.93 11.82 6.82
CA SER A 111 -5.30 11.64 7.30
C SER A 111 -5.36 10.52 8.33
N VAL A 112 -5.94 10.82 9.51
CA VAL A 112 -6.12 9.83 10.59
C VAL A 112 -6.96 8.64 10.11
N ASP A 113 -8.04 8.89 9.35
CA ASP A 113 -8.91 7.84 8.82
C ASP A 113 -8.15 6.91 7.85
N ASP A 114 -7.27 7.47 7.02
CA ASP A 114 -6.46 6.67 6.10
C ASP A 114 -5.40 5.85 6.85
N VAL A 115 -4.80 6.40 7.92
CA VAL A 115 -3.88 5.65 8.79
C VAL A 115 -4.60 4.50 9.49
N VAL A 116 -5.81 4.74 10.02
CA VAL A 116 -6.66 3.70 10.62
C VAL A 116 -6.98 2.60 9.60
N LEU A 117 -7.33 2.97 8.37
CA LEU A 117 -7.61 2.01 7.31
C LEU A 117 -6.38 1.14 6.98
N GLU A 118 -5.19 1.72 6.93
CA GLU A 118 -3.94 0.95 6.70
C GLU A 118 -3.61 0.02 7.88
N LEU A 119 -3.81 0.47 9.14
CA LEU A 119 -3.69 -0.38 10.34
C LEU A 119 -4.66 -1.57 10.29
N GLN A 120 -5.91 -1.34 9.89
CA GLN A 120 -6.91 -2.40 9.75
C GLN A 120 -6.54 -3.40 8.64
N LYS A 121 -6.04 -2.91 7.49
CA LYS A 121 -5.51 -3.79 6.43
C LYS A 121 -4.34 -4.63 6.92
N PHE A 122 -3.43 -4.04 7.71
CA PHE A 122 -2.31 -4.75 8.31
C PHE A 122 -2.79 -5.87 9.25
N LEU A 123 -3.72 -5.57 10.17
CA LEU A 123 -4.30 -6.59 11.07
C LEU A 123 -4.98 -7.72 10.30
N LYS A 124 -5.78 -7.38 9.29
CA LYS A 124 -6.44 -8.37 8.43
C LYS A 124 -5.42 -9.26 7.71
N ASN A 125 -4.31 -8.70 7.26
CA ASN A 125 -3.23 -9.48 6.65
C ASN A 125 -2.54 -10.39 7.68
N CYS A 126 -2.37 -9.95 8.93
CA CYS A 126 -1.91 -10.82 10.01
C CYS A 126 -2.90 -11.98 10.23
N GLU A 127 -4.20 -11.71 10.32
CA GLU A 127 -5.24 -12.72 10.50
C GLU A 127 -5.28 -13.75 9.38
N LEU A 128 -5.16 -13.30 8.12
CA LEU A 128 -5.07 -14.21 6.97
C LEU A 128 -3.81 -15.09 7.01
N GLN A 129 -2.78 -14.67 7.74
CA GLN A 129 -1.55 -15.43 7.96
C GLN A 129 -1.58 -16.23 9.28
N ASP A 130 -2.63 -16.15 10.10
CA ASP A 130 -2.69 -16.82 11.41
C ASP A 130 -2.57 -18.35 11.26
N ALA A 131 -3.17 -18.95 10.21
CA ALA A 131 -3.01 -20.38 9.94
C ALA A 131 -1.56 -20.76 9.56
N ALA A 132 -0.84 -19.88 8.86
CA ALA A 132 0.58 -20.08 8.60
C ALA A 132 1.40 -19.90 9.87
N PHE A 133 1.01 -18.98 10.75
CA PHE A 133 1.63 -18.75 12.06
C PHE A 133 1.48 -19.96 13.00
N GLU A 134 0.29 -20.55 13.08
CA GLU A 134 0.07 -21.77 13.88
C GLU A 134 0.93 -22.94 13.36
N ARG A 135 1.03 -23.07 12.04
CA ARG A 135 1.91 -24.06 11.41
C ARG A 135 3.39 -23.76 11.71
N ASP A 136 3.82 -22.51 11.58
CA ASP A 136 5.21 -22.12 11.82
C ASP A 136 5.59 -22.27 13.31
N LEU A 137 4.64 -22.09 14.23
CA LEU A 137 4.78 -22.36 15.67
C LEU A 137 4.93 -23.87 15.96
N ALA A 138 4.10 -24.70 15.32
CA ALA A 138 4.20 -26.16 15.44
C ALA A 138 5.54 -26.67 14.86
N LEU A 139 5.95 -26.15 13.70
CA LEU A 139 7.25 -26.46 13.08
C LEU A 139 8.44 -26.04 13.94
N ALA A 140 8.34 -24.91 14.65
CA ALA A 140 9.34 -24.54 15.64
C ALA A 140 9.42 -25.63 16.73
N THR A 141 8.31 -26.05 17.32
CA THR A 141 8.33 -27.07 18.39
C THR A 141 8.83 -28.46 17.98
N GLU A 142 8.82 -28.78 16.69
CA GLU A 142 9.20 -30.09 16.14
C GLU A 142 10.60 -30.11 15.51
N THR A 143 11.30 -28.98 15.48
CA THR A 143 12.60 -28.85 14.80
C THR A 143 13.77 -29.24 15.69
N ASP A 144 14.55 -30.24 15.24
CA ASP A 144 15.84 -30.63 15.87
C ASP A 144 17.02 -29.71 15.46
N ASN A 145 16.79 -28.79 14.52
CA ASN A 145 17.77 -27.80 14.07
C ASN A 145 17.64 -26.48 14.85
N ARG A 146 18.56 -26.25 15.79
CA ARG A 146 18.55 -25.08 16.68
C ARG A 146 18.54 -23.72 15.96
N GLU A 147 19.26 -23.58 14.83
CA GLU A 147 19.27 -22.31 14.09
C GLU A 147 17.90 -22.02 13.45
N GLU A 148 17.27 -23.06 12.89
CA GLU A 148 15.94 -22.93 12.29
C GLU A 148 14.87 -22.72 13.36
N PHE A 149 15.00 -23.37 14.52
CA PHE A 149 14.17 -23.14 15.69
C PHE A 149 14.22 -21.69 16.18
N ASP A 150 15.42 -21.14 16.35
CA ASP A 150 15.62 -19.76 16.83
C ASP A 150 15.10 -18.76 15.79
N ARG A 151 15.29 -19.05 14.48
CA ARG A 151 14.75 -18.25 13.38
C ARG A 151 13.22 -18.21 13.38
N LEU A 152 12.56 -19.37 13.45
CA LEU A 152 11.10 -19.47 13.45
C LEU A 152 10.50 -18.82 14.70
N THR A 153 11.10 -19.06 15.87
CA THR A 153 10.67 -18.45 17.14
C THR A 153 10.81 -16.93 17.11
N GLY A 154 11.91 -16.41 16.53
CA GLY A 154 12.10 -14.97 16.32
C GLY A 154 11.04 -14.34 15.42
N LEU A 155 10.66 -15.03 14.33
CA LEU A 155 9.60 -14.57 13.43
C LEU A 155 8.23 -14.54 14.11
N VAL A 156 7.91 -15.57 14.89
CA VAL A 156 6.68 -15.66 15.69
C VAL A 156 6.61 -14.51 16.69
N ALA A 157 7.67 -14.27 17.45
CA ALA A 157 7.73 -13.19 18.43
C ALA A 157 7.61 -11.80 17.79
N ALA A 158 8.32 -11.56 16.67
CA ALA A 158 8.25 -10.30 15.94
C ALA A 158 6.83 -10.02 15.40
N LYS A 159 6.13 -11.04 14.89
CA LYS A 159 4.74 -10.92 14.43
C LYS A 159 3.77 -10.58 15.56
N LEU A 160 3.91 -11.24 16.72
CA LEU A 160 3.06 -10.97 17.88
C LEU A 160 3.25 -9.53 18.40
N GLU A 161 4.49 -9.08 18.49
CA GLU A 161 4.78 -7.70 18.91
C GLU A 161 4.27 -6.68 17.89
N ALA A 162 4.38 -6.95 16.59
CA ALA A 162 3.79 -6.09 15.56
C ALA A 162 2.26 -5.97 15.74
N LYS A 163 1.54 -7.10 15.92
CA LYS A 163 0.08 -7.09 16.18
C LYS A 163 -0.26 -6.32 17.46
N ARG A 164 0.52 -6.49 18.53
CA ARG A 164 0.35 -5.77 19.81
C ARG A 164 0.48 -4.25 19.61
N ARG A 165 1.52 -3.81 18.91
CA ARG A 165 1.76 -2.39 18.60
C ARG A 165 0.65 -1.80 17.74
N THR A 166 0.25 -2.49 16.68
CA THR A 166 -0.84 -2.05 15.80
C THR A 166 -2.14 -1.82 16.58
N LEU A 167 -2.50 -2.73 17.49
CA LEU A 167 -3.68 -2.58 18.34
C LEU A 167 -3.56 -1.41 19.33
N ALA A 168 -2.38 -1.18 19.90
CA ALA A 168 -2.14 -0.03 20.78
C ALA A 168 -2.28 1.30 20.02
N ILE A 169 -1.70 1.39 18.81
CA ILE A 169 -1.80 2.57 17.95
C ILE A 169 -3.25 2.86 17.56
N LEU A 170 -4.01 1.83 17.16
CA LEU A 170 -5.44 1.98 16.90
C LEU A 170 -6.19 2.55 18.12
N GLY A 171 -5.89 2.04 19.32
CA GLY A 171 -6.46 2.56 20.56
C GLY A 171 -6.10 4.02 20.84
N TYR A 172 -4.93 4.50 20.39
CA TYR A 172 -4.56 5.91 20.50
C TYR A 172 -5.32 6.80 19.50
N LEU A 173 -5.64 6.28 18.31
CA LEU A 173 -6.32 7.02 17.23
C LEU A 173 -7.85 7.04 17.37
N GLU A 174 -8.48 5.96 17.86
CA GLU A 174 -9.95 5.82 17.98
C GLU A 174 -10.59 6.64 19.12
N ILE A 175 -9.81 7.19 20.05
CA ILE A 175 -10.31 8.01 21.18
C ILE A 175 -10.20 9.51 20.88
N SER A 176 -10.41 9.91 19.61
CA SER A 176 -10.38 11.31 19.17
C SER A 176 -11.76 11.93 19.12
#